data_AF-A0A1M6KGB3-F1
#
_entry.id   AF-A0A1M6KGB3-F1
#
_cell.length_a   1.000
_cell.length_b   1.000
_cell.length_c   1.000
_cell.angle_alpha   90.00
_cell.angle_beta   90.00
_cell.angle_gamma   90.00
#
_symmetry.space_group_name_H-M   'P 1'
#
loop_
_entity.id
_entity.type
_entity.pdbx_description
1 polymer ?
#
loop_
_entity_poly.entity_id
_entity_poly.type
_entity_poly.pdbx_seq_one_letter_code
_entity_poly.pdbx_strand_id
1 'polypeptide(L)'
;MLKAEIKDILEKPAWVLLIAATLFYLTGLFLFSHFVWSSNIYEYNYTAETGFENYIDMVRRIDFVRYVLSPVYIFSLSGIAMGLIKIGLMVHNIELGNKLLFKIILIATFFLSLPLLVKSVWFVLIQGSYTMNEVKYSYPLSVLYFFDPAELHEKLVKALGRLNLYHLAFMLFIAWCIRIYTNHSLVRLFGIVIYTYGLGFLLLQMIMILIFM
;
A
#
# COMPACT_ATOMS: atom_id res chain seq x y z
N MET A 1 24.72 -10.22 -7.32
CA MET A 1 24.01 -9.29 -8.23
C MET A 1 23.03 -8.42 -7.45
N LEU A 2 21.87 -8.94 -7.02
CA LEU A 2 20.80 -8.15 -6.36
C LEU A 2 21.25 -7.30 -5.14
N LYS A 3 22.15 -7.82 -4.28
CA LYS A 3 22.67 -7.05 -3.13
C LYS A 3 23.46 -5.80 -3.55
N ALA A 4 24.20 -5.88 -4.67
CA ALA A 4 25.02 -4.76 -5.14
C ALA A 4 24.15 -3.66 -5.74
N GLU A 5 23.14 -4.03 -6.54
CA GLU A 5 22.16 -3.11 -7.10
C GLU A 5 21.39 -2.37 -6.01
N ILE A 6 20.94 -3.08 -4.98
CA ILE A 6 20.22 -2.46 -3.86
C ILE A 6 21.11 -1.48 -3.08
N LYS A 7 22.40 -1.77 -2.94
CA LYS A 7 23.34 -0.82 -2.33
C LYS A 7 23.48 0.44 -3.19
N ASP A 8 23.64 0.33 -4.51
CA ASP A 8 23.69 1.49 -5.42
C ASP A 8 22.42 2.35 -5.35
N ILE A 9 21.24 1.72 -5.33
CA ILE A 9 19.96 2.44 -5.18
C ILE A 9 19.92 3.14 -3.81
N LEU A 10 20.38 2.49 -2.75
CA LEU A 10 20.42 3.08 -1.41
C LEU A 10 21.47 4.17 -1.26
N GLU A 11 22.44 4.32 -2.16
CA GLU A 11 23.37 5.45 -2.17
C GLU A 11 22.72 6.75 -2.67
N LYS A 12 21.64 6.64 -3.45
CA LYS A 12 20.88 7.81 -3.91
C LYS A 12 20.32 8.62 -2.73
N PRO A 13 20.15 9.95 -2.90
CA PRO A 13 19.58 10.78 -1.85
C PRO A 13 18.11 10.43 -1.60
N ALA A 14 17.67 10.56 -0.34
CA ALA A 14 16.33 10.13 0.06
C ALA A 14 15.19 10.82 -0.71
N TRP A 15 15.37 12.07 -1.13
CA TRP A 15 14.38 12.79 -1.93
C TRP A 15 14.17 12.18 -3.32
N VAL A 16 15.22 11.63 -3.95
CA VAL A 16 15.10 10.92 -5.24
C VAL A 16 14.27 9.66 -5.06
N LEU A 17 14.54 8.90 -3.99
CA LEU A 17 13.77 7.68 -3.68
C LEU A 17 12.31 8.00 -3.34
N LEU A 18 12.06 9.12 -2.65
CA LEU A 18 10.71 9.59 -2.37
C LEU A 18 9.95 9.96 -3.65
N ILE A 19 10.59 10.69 -4.57
CA ILE A 19 10.00 11.00 -5.88
C ILE A 19 9.70 9.72 -6.64
N ALA A 20 10.64 8.77 -6.71
CA ALA A 20 10.45 7.51 -7.41
C ALA A 20 9.29 6.69 -6.82
N ALA A 21 9.23 6.55 -5.50
CA ALA A 21 8.12 5.87 -4.81
C ALA A 21 6.77 6.57 -5.05
N THR A 22 6.77 7.90 -5.01
CA THR A 22 5.57 8.71 -5.25
C THR A 22 5.08 8.58 -6.69
N LEU A 23 5.96 8.65 -7.67
CA LEU A 23 5.62 8.47 -9.09
C LEU A 23 5.10 7.06 -9.38
N PHE A 24 5.67 6.05 -8.72
CA PHE A 24 5.20 4.67 -8.84
C PHE A 24 3.78 4.51 -8.28
N TYR A 25 3.55 5.04 -7.07
CA TYR A 25 2.22 5.07 -6.46
C TYR A 25 1.22 5.87 -7.32
N LEU A 26 1.61 7.04 -7.80
CA LEU A 26 0.80 7.90 -8.66
C LEU A 26 0.43 7.21 -9.96
N THR A 27 1.35 6.50 -10.59
CA THR A 27 1.07 5.70 -11.79
C THR A 27 -0.03 4.69 -11.49
N GLY A 28 0.09 3.93 -10.40
CA GLY A 28 -0.94 2.98 -9.98
C GLY A 28 -2.29 3.65 -9.68
N LEU A 29 -2.26 4.79 -8.98
CA LEU A 29 -3.47 5.53 -8.62
C LEU A 29 -4.16 6.14 -9.85
N PHE A 30 -3.40 6.71 -10.78
CA PHE A 30 -3.87 7.26 -12.05
C PHE A 30 -4.50 6.17 -12.91
N LEU A 31 -3.77 5.05 -13.12
CA LEU A 31 -4.29 3.93 -13.90
C LEU A 31 -5.61 3.41 -13.32
N PHE A 32 -5.67 3.25 -12.00
CA PHE A 32 -6.86 2.78 -11.32
C PHE A 32 -8.03 3.78 -11.43
N SER A 33 -7.78 5.07 -11.22
CA SER A 33 -8.83 6.10 -11.25
C SER A 33 -9.35 6.40 -12.66
N HIS A 34 -8.49 6.39 -13.69
CA HIS A 34 -8.90 6.73 -15.06
C HIS A 34 -9.41 5.53 -15.85
N PHE A 35 -8.75 4.37 -15.73
CA PHE A 35 -9.10 3.20 -16.55
C PHE A 35 -10.01 2.22 -15.83
N VAL A 36 -9.84 2.00 -14.52
CA VAL A 36 -10.74 1.10 -13.77
C VAL A 36 -12.01 1.84 -13.36
N TRP A 37 -11.90 3.00 -12.74
CA TRP A 37 -13.04 3.86 -12.41
C TRP A 37 -13.41 4.79 -13.57
N SER A 38 -13.73 4.18 -14.72
CA SER A 38 -14.18 4.91 -15.91
C SER A 38 -15.57 5.52 -15.72
N SER A 39 -15.86 6.58 -16.48
CA SER A 39 -17.17 7.25 -16.43
C SER A 39 -18.32 6.28 -16.72
N ASN A 40 -18.12 5.33 -17.64
CA ASN A 40 -19.13 4.31 -17.98
C ASN A 40 -19.53 3.44 -16.77
N ILE A 41 -18.56 3.09 -15.91
CA ILE A 41 -18.85 2.32 -14.69
C ILE A 41 -19.59 3.15 -13.67
N TYR A 42 -19.26 4.43 -13.56
CA TYR A 42 -20.01 5.34 -12.68
C TYR A 42 -21.43 5.54 -13.18
N GLU A 43 -21.62 5.77 -14.48
CA GLU A 43 -22.93 6.01 -15.09
C GLU A 43 -23.86 4.81 -14.92
N TYR A 44 -23.36 3.60 -15.20
CA TYR A 44 -24.13 2.36 -15.04
C TYR A 44 -24.63 2.14 -13.61
N ASN A 45 -23.90 2.64 -12.60
CA ASN A 45 -24.25 2.48 -11.19
C ASN A 45 -24.87 3.74 -10.56
N TYR A 46 -25.10 4.79 -11.35
CA TYR A 46 -25.65 6.05 -10.88
C TYR A 46 -27.19 6.02 -10.90
N THR A 47 -27.81 6.14 -9.73
CA THR A 47 -29.27 6.03 -9.56
C THR A 47 -29.93 7.30 -9.03
N ALA A 48 -29.16 8.38 -8.84
CA ALA A 48 -29.66 9.62 -8.26
C ALA A 48 -30.29 10.54 -9.32
N GLU A 49 -31.29 11.32 -8.92
CA GLU A 49 -31.98 12.29 -9.78
C GLU A 49 -31.14 13.54 -10.09
N THR A 50 -30.05 13.77 -9.33
CA THR A 50 -29.09 14.82 -9.63
C THR A 50 -28.40 14.56 -10.98
N GLY A 51 -27.95 15.59 -11.71
CA GLY A 51 -27.25 15.38 -12.97
C GLY A 51 -25.94 14.60 -12.80
N PHE A 52 -25.75 13.52 -13.57
CA PHE A 52 -24.55 12.66 -13.54
C PHE A 52 -23.24 13.45 -13.71
N GLU A 53 -23.26 14.50 -14.53
CA GLU A 53 -22.11 15.38 -14.77
C GLU A 53 -21.57 16.02 -13.49
N ASN A 54 -22.45 16.49 -12.60
CA ASN A 54 -22.02 17.08 -11.34
C ASN A 54 -21.38 16.04 -10.40
N TYR A 55 -21.86 14.80 -10.46
CA TYR A 55 -21.32 13.71 -9.66
C TYR A 55 -19.92 13.31 -10.15
N ILE A 56 -19.74 13.11 -11.46
CA ILE A 56 -18.43 12.72 -12.01
C ILE A 56 -17.39 13.84 -11.82
N ASP A 57 -17.78 15.10 -11.96
CA ASP A 57 -16.90 16.25 -11.70
C ASP A 57 -16.43 16.28 -10.25
N MET A 58 -17.33 16.01 -9.29
CA MET A 58 -16.97 15.92 -7.88
C MET A 58 -15.95 14.79 -7.64
N VAL A 59 -16.18 13.60 -8.21
CA VAL A 59 -15.26 12.46 -8.10
C VAL A 59 -13.88 12.81 -8.67
N ARG A 60 -13.82 13.46 -9.84
CA ARG A 60 -12.56 13.87 -10.47
C ARG A 60 -11.80 14.93 -9.67
N ARG A 61 -12.50 15.86 -9.02
CA ARG A 61 -11.88 16.80 -8.07
C ARG A 61 -11.26 16.09 -6.87
N ILE A 62 -11.94 15.10 -6.32
CA ILE A 62 -11.40 14.28 -5.22
C ILE A 62 -10.15 13.51 -5.68
N ASP A 63 -10.16 12.94 -6.88
CA ASP A 63 -8.99 12.26 -7.43
C ASP A 63 -7.80 13.21 -7.61
N PHE A 64 -8.04 14.43 -8.09
CA PHE A 64 -7.00 15.46 -8.19
C PHE A 64 -6.36 15.77 -6.82
N VAL A 65 -7.19 15.94 -5.77
CA VAL A 65 -6.69 16.15 -4.41
C VAL A 65 -5.81 14.96 -3.96
N ARG A 66 -6.22 13.72 -4.28
CA ARG A 66 -5.43 12.52 -3.95
C ARG A 66 -4.10 12.49 -4.71
N TYR A 67 -4.06 12.97 -5.95
CA TYR A 67 -2.81 13.06 -6.72
C TYR A 67 -1.85 14.07 -6.09
N VAL A 68 -2.34 15.28 -5.75
CA VAL A 68 -1.52 16.33 -5.14
C VAL A 68 -1.01 15.92 -3.75
N LEU A 69 -1.83 15.22 -2.96
CA LEU A 69 -1.47 14.76 -1.62
C LEU A 69 -0.65 13.45 -1.61
N SER A 70 -0.46 12.80 -2.76
CA SER A 70 0.29 11.54 -2.83
C SER A 70 1.72 11.59 -2.28
N PRO A 71 2.53 12.65 -2.46
CA PRO A 71 3.88 12.70 -1.89
C PRO A 71 3.83 12.74 -0.36
N VAL A 72 2.87 13.50 0.18
CA VAL A 72 2.62 13.60 1.63
C VAL A 72 2.20 12.24 2.17
N TYR A 73 1.29 11.55 1.47
CA TYR A 73 0.86 10.20 1.84
C TYR A 73 2.03 9.21 1.92
N ILE A 74 2.89 9.13 0.88
CA ILE A 74 4.05 8.23 0.88
C ILE A 74 5.06 8.61 1.96
N PHE A 75 5.31 9.91 2.16
CA PHE A 75 6.19 10.40 3.21
C PHE A 75 5.68 10.02 4.61
N SER A 76 4.40 10.28 4.90
CA SER A 76 3.76 9.94 6.18
C SER A 76 3.75 8.45 6.45
N LEU A 77 3.38 7.64 5.45
CA LEU A 77 3.40 6.17 5.55
C LEU A 77 4.81 5.67 5.88
N SER A 78 5.81 6.18 5.18
CA SER A 78 7.22 5.81 5.40
C SER A 78 7.72 6.26 6.78
N GLY A 79 7.31 7.43 7.24
CA GLY A 79 7.63 7.96 8.58
C GLY A 79 7.04 7.11 9.70
N ILE A 80 5.76 6.73 9.60
CA ILE A 80 5.10 5.85 10.57
C ILE A 80 5.80 4.48 10.62
N ALA A 81 6.04 3.87 9.45
CA ALA A 81 6.75 2.59 9.38
C ALA A 81 8.17 2.69 9.98
N MET A 82 8.88 3.78 9.69
CA MET A 82 10.21 4.04 10.24
C MET A 82 10.17 4.14 11.76
N GLY A 83 9.22 4.88 12.33
CA GLY A 83 9.05 4.99 13.77
C GLY A 83 8.85 3.64 14.44
N LEU A 84 7.89 2.86 13.95
CA LEU A 84 7.58 1.52 14.51
C LEU A 84 8.78 0.57 14.42
N ILE A 85 9.41 0.48 13.25
CA ILE A 85 10.56 -0.43 13.06
C ILE A 85 11.77 0.05 13.88
N LYS A 86 12.00 1.37 13.97
CA LYS A 86 13.13 1.91 14.74
C LYS A 86 13.01 1.59 16.22
N ILE A 87 11.81 1.65 16.79
CA ILE A 87 11.55 1.21 18.17
C ILE A 87 11.97 -0.25 18.34
N GLY A 88 11.58 -1.13 17.42
CA GLY A 88 11.98 -2.55 17.45
C GLY A 88 13.48 -2.77 17.39
N LEU A 89 14.17 -2.06 16.49
CA LEU A 89 15.63 -2.14 16.39
C LEU A 89 16.31 -1.64 17.66
N MET A 90 15.81 -0.56 18.27
CA MET A 90 16.33 -0.01 19.53
C MET A 90 16.18 -1.00 20.69
N VAL A 91 14.99 -1.60 20.86
CA VAL A 91 14.74 -2.61 21.93
C VAL A 91 15.69 -3.80 21.82
N HIS A 92 16.09 -4.16 20.60
CA HIS A 92 17.02 -5.26 20.35
C HIS A 92 18.50 -4.84 20.22
N ASN A 93 18.84 -3.59 20.54
CA ASN A 93 20.19 -3.02 20.42
C ASN A 93 20.81 -3.18 19.02
N ILE A 94 20.00 -3.05 17.97
CA ILE A 94 20.44 -3.10 16.57
C ILE A 94 20.65 -1.68 16.06
N GLU A 95 21.91 -1.33 15.85
CA GLU A 95 22.28 -0.02 15.32
C GLU A 95 22.08 0.04 13.81
N LEU A 96 21.23 0.97 13.38
CA LEU A 96 21.02 1.29 11.98
C LEU A 96 20.74 2.80 11.85
N GLY A 97 21.46 3.46 10.95
CA GLY A 97 21.31 4.90 10.73
C GLY A 97 19.90 5.27 10.26
N ASN A 98 19.32 6.30 10.87
CA ASN A 98 17.95 6.75 10.58
C ASN A 98 17.74 7.07 9.09
N LYS A 99 18.71 7.74 8.46
CA LYS A 99 18.67 8.05 7.02
C LYS A 99 18.64 6.78 6.16
N LEU A 100 19.39 5.75 6.55
CA LEU A 100 19.43 4.48 5.81
C LEU A 100 18.12 3.72 5.97
N LEU A 101 17.57 3.62 7.19
CA LEU A 101 16.29 2.98 7.46
C LEU A 101 15.16 3.64 6.66
N PHE A 102 15.12 4.98 6.63
CA PHE A 102 14.12 5.71 5.86
C PHE A 102 14.20 5.40 4.36
N LYS A 103 15.42 5.36 3.79
CA LYS A 103 15.63 4.99 2.38
C LYS A 103 15.20 3.56 2.08
N ILE A 104 15.51 2.61 2.97
CA ILE A 104 15.05 1.21 2.86
C ILE A 104 13.52 1.16 2.80
N ILE A 105 12.84 1.91 3.68
CA ILE A 105 11.37 1.92 3.75
C ILE A 105 10.78 2.57 2.49
N LEU A 106 11.35 3.67 1.99
CA LEU A 106 10.90 4.30 0.74
C LEU A 106 10.92 3.31 -0.42
N ILE A 107 12.00 2.53 -0.59
CA ILE A 107 12.06 1.50 -1.63
C ILE A 107 11.05 0.38 -1.36
N ALA A 108 10.84 0.01 -0.09
CA ALA A 108 9.86 -1.01 0.27
C ALA A 108 8.42 -0.59 -0.10
N THR A 109 8.09 0.71 -0.09
CA THR A 109 6.72 1.18 -0.40
C THR A 109 6.24 0.84 -1.82
N PHE A 110 7.15 0.46 -2.73
CA PHE A 110 6.79 -0.09 -4.04
C PHE A 110 5.90 -1.32 -3.87
N PHE A 111 6.22 -2.21 -2.92
CA PHE A 111 5.38 -3.38 -2.64
C PHE A 111 3.97 -2.97 -2.20
N LEU A 112 3.84 -1.96 -1.35
CA LEU A 112 2.53 -1.46 -0.88
C LEU A 112 1.71 -0.80 -2.00
N SER A 113 2.36 -0.36 -3.08
CA SER A 113 1.71 0.27 -4.23
C SER A 113 1.31 -0.72 -5.33
N LEU A 114 1.95 -1.90 -5.38
CA LEU A 114 1.65 -2.97 -6.34
C LEU A 114 0.18 -3.39 -6.42
N PRO A 115 -0.62 -3.47 -5.32
CA PRO A 115 -2.03 -3.82 -5.43
C PRO A 115 -2.81 -2.95 -6.41
N LEU A 116 -2.53 -1.64 -6.47
CA LEU A 116 -3.20 -0.72 -7.39
C LEU A 116 -2.89 -1.05 -8.84
N LEU A 117 -1.63 -1.34 -9.14
CA LEU A 117 -1.17 -1.69 -10.49
C LEU A 117 -1.72 -3.04 -10.93
N VAL A 118 -1.60 -4.07 -10.08
CA VAL A 118 -2.10 -5.42 -10.38
C VAL A 118 -3.60 -5.40 -10.60
N LYS A 119 -4.34 -4.67 -9.77
CA LYS A 119 -5.78 -4.51 -9.94
C LYS A 119 -6.13 -3.79 -11.23
N SER A 120 -5.39 -2.74 -11.58
CA SER A 120 -5.60 -2.01 -12.84
C SER A 120 -5.36 -2.90 -14.06
N VAL A 121 -4.24 -3.64 -14.07
CA VAL A 121 -3.92 -4.60 -15.14
C VAL A 121 -5.00 -5.68 -15.25
N TRP A 122 -5.43 -6.25 -14.13
CA TRP A 122 -6.45 -7.29 -14.10
C TRP A 122 -7.77 -6.83 -14.73
N PHE A 123 -8.31 -5.71 -14.25
CA PHE A 123 -9.61 -5.25 -14.73
C PHE A 123 -9.56 -4.75 -16.18
N VAL A 124 -8.53 -4.00 -16.54
CA VAL A 124 -8.44 -3.37 -17.87
C VAL A 124 -8.06 -4.39 -18.96
N LEU A 125 -7.09 -5.27 -18.70
CA LEU A 125 -6.54 -6.13 -19.75
C LEU A 125 -7.07 -7.56 -19.74
N ILE A 126 -7.54 -8.06 -18.58
CA ILE A 126 -7.94 -9.46 -18.43
C ILE A 126 -9.47 -9.58 -18.35
N GLN A 127 -10.10 -8.83 -17.43
CA GLN A 127 -11.54 -8.96 -17.22
C GLN A 127 -12.37 -8.20 -18.25
N GLY A 128 -11.95 -6.98 -18.64
CA GLY A 128 -12.57 -6.18 -19.70
C GLY A 128 -13.93 -5.56 -19.34
N SER A 129 -14.90 -6.38 -18.94
CA SER A 129 -16.23 -5.97 -18.46
C SER A 129 -16.43 -6.33 -16.99
N TYR A 130 -16.70 -5.35 -16.16
CA TYR A 130 -16.84 -5.53 -14.71
C TYR A 130 -17.74 -4.45 -14.10
N THR A 131 -18.29 -4.78 -12.94
CA THR A 131 -19.19 -3.95 -12.15
C THR A 131 -18.44 -3.21 -11.05
N MET A 132 -19.06 -2.15 -10.51
CA MET A 132 -18.53 -1.40 -9.37
C MET A 132 -18.27 -2.29 -8.14
N ASN A 133 -19.12 -3.29 -7.89
CA ASN A 133 -18.97 -4.19 -6.75
C ASN A 133 -17.78 -5.13 -6.92
N GLU A 134 -17.55 -5.67 -8.12
CA GLU A 134 -16.37 -6.51 -8.40
C GLU A 134 -15.09 -5.71 -8.19
N VAL A 135 -15.05 -4.44 -8.63
CA VAL A 135 -13.90 -3.57 -8.37
C VAL A 135 -13.78 -3.28 -6.87
N LYS A 136 -14.86 -2.96 -6.17
CA LYS A 136 -14.83 -2.61 -4.74
C LYS A 136 -14.30 -3.75 -3.87
N TYR A 137 -14.63 -5.00 -4.20
CA TYR A 137 -14.29 -6.19 -3.41
C TYR A 137 -13.09 -6.98 -3.94
N SER A 138 -12.48 -6.54 -5.04
CA SER A 138 -11.21 -7.12 -5.51
C SER A 138 -10.01 -6.57 -4.73
N TYR A 139 -9.43 -7.42 -3.88
CA TYR A 139 -8.21 -7.17 -3.12
C TYR A 139 -7.18 -8.25 -3.44
N PRO A 140 -6.30 -8.04 -4.44
CA PRO A 140 -5.36 -9.06 -4.91
C PRO A 140 -4.51 -9.61 -3.76
N LEU A 141 -4.34 -10.94 -3.73
CA LEU A 141 -3.52 -11.66 -2.74
C LEU A 141 -3.84 -11.30 -1.28
N SER A 142 -5.09 -10.99 -0.97
CA SER A 142 -5.54 -10.66 0.39
C SER A 142 -6.21 -11.83 1.11
N VAL A 143 -6.31 -11.72 2.43
CA VAL A 143 -7.03 -12.69 3.27
C VAL A 143 -8.52 -12.72 2.93
N LEU A 144 -9.06 -11.66 2.32
CA LEU A 144 -10.47 -11.62 1.89
C LEU A 144 -10.85 -12.78 0.95
N TYR A 145 -9.92 -13.34 0.17
CA TYR A 145 -10.21 -14.47 -0.72
C TYR A 145 -10.74 -15.74 -0.01
N PHE A 146 -10.58 -15.83 1.31
CA PHE A 146 -11.10 -16.94 2.10
C PHE A 146 -12.53 -16.73 2.59
N PHE A 147 -13.17 -15.60 2.25
CA PHE A 147 -14.50 -15.22 2.71
C PHE A 147 -15.34 -14.74 1.52
N ASP A 148 -16.67 -14.88 1.62
CA ASP A 148 -17.59 -14.24 0.69
C ASP A 148 -17.79 -12.76 1.08
N PRO A 149 -17.38 -11.79 0.25
CA PRO A 149 -17.58 -10.37 0.55
C PRO A 149 -19.06 -9.97 0.67
N ALA A 150 -20.00 -10.72 0.08
CA ALA A 150 -21.43 -10.44 0.15
C ALA A 150 -22.02 -10.71 1.54
N GLU A 151 -21.44 -11.63 2.31
CA GLU A 151 -21.87 -11.99 3.66
C GLU A 151 -21.22 -11.12 4.74
N LEU A 152 -20.25 -10.27 4.36
CA LEU A 152 -19.46 -9.48 5.28
C LEU A 152 -19.84 -7.99 5.23
N HIS A 153 -19.79 -7.35 6.38
CA HIS A 153 -19.92 -5.90 6.45
C HIS A 153 -18.77 -5.20 5.69
N GLU A 154 -19.06 -4.11 4.96
CA GLU A 154 -18.10 -3.43 4.08
C GLU A 154 -16.78 -3.06 4.77
N LYS A 155 -16.84 -2.69 6.06
CA LYS A 155 -15.65 -2.32 6.84
C LYS A 155 -14.75 -3.52 7.11
N LEU A 156 -15.34 -4.68 7.41
CA LEU A 156 -14.60 -5.93 7.61
C LEU A 156 -13.97 -6.39 6.29
N VAL A 157 -14.70 -6.25 5.18
CA VAL A 157 -14.17 -6.49 3.83
C VAL A 157 -12.93 -5.63 3.56
N LYS A 158 -13.00 -4.32 3.87
CA LYS A 158 -11.84 -3.41 3.72
C LYS A 158 -10.67 -3.79 4.63
N ALA A 159 -10.93 -4.19 5.87
CA ALA A 159 -9.89 -4.57 6.81
C ALA A 159 -9.17 -5.86 6.36
N LEU A 160 -9.92 -6.91 6.03
CA LEU A 160 -9.38 -8.17 5.51
C LEU A 160 -8.68 -7.99 4.17
N GLY A 161 -9.20 -7.13 3.29
CA GLY A 161 -8.60 -6.81 2.00
C GLY A 161 -7.23 -6.10 2.12
N ARG A 162 -7.01 -5.35 3.21
CA ARG A 162 -5.70 -4.72 3.49
C ARG A 162 -4.67 -5.74 4.00
N LEU A 163 -5.10 -6.83 4.63
CA LEU A 163 -4.23 -7.94 5.00
C LEU A 163 -3.88 -8.74 3.74
N ASN A 164 -2.72 -8.46 3.15
CA ASN A 164 -2.33 -9.06 1.87
C ASN A 164 -0.83 -9.39 1.80
N LEU A 165 -0.47 -10.23 0.82
CA LEU A 165 0.92 -10.66 0.62
C LEU A 165 1.86 -9.51 0.26
N TYR A 166 1.35 -8.37 -0.22
CA TYR A 166 2.16 -7.19 -0.50
C TYR A 166 2.70 -6.53 0.78
N HIS A 167 1.92 -6.52 1.86
CA HIS A 167 2.41 -6.10 3.17
C HIS A 167 3.46 -7.08 3.72
N LEU A 168 3.29 -8.38 3.47
CA LEU A 168 4.29 -9.38 3.85
C LEU A 168 5.59 -9.18 3.07
N ALA A 169 5.51 -8.93 1.76
CA ALA A 169 6.66 -8.64 0.91
C ALA A 169 7.37 -7.34 1.34
N PHE A 170 6.62 -6.29 1.68
CA PHE A 170 7.15 -5.06 2.28
C PHE A 170 7.98 -5.35 3.54
N MET A 171 7.42 -6.10 4.49
CA MET A 171 8.10 -6.43 5.74
C MET A 171 9.36 -7.29 5.51
N LEU A 172 9.25 -8.29 4.63
CA LEU A 172 10.36 -9.20 4.31
C LEU A 172 11.50 -8.46 3.61
N PHE A 173 11.16 -7.56 2.67
CA PHE A 173 12.13 -6.75 1.95
C PHE A 173 12.89 -5.82 2.89
N ILE A 174 12.21 -5.17 3.83
CA ILE A 174 12.86 -4.33 4.85
C ILE A 174 13.83 -5.16 5.68
N ALA A 175 13.39 -6.30 6.22
CA ALA A 175 14.24 -7.18 7.03
C ALA A 175 15.48 -7.65 6.24
N TRP A 176 15.29 -7.97 4.97
CA TRP A 176 16.38 -8.35 4.07
C TRP A 176 17.36 -7.20 3.82
N CYS A 177 16.87 -5.97 3.61
CA CYS A 177 17.74 -4.80 3.46
C CYS A 177 18.51 -4.49 4.75
N ILE A 178 17.88 -4.56 5.92
CA ILE A 178 18.57 -4.36 7.21
C ILE A 178 19.68 -5.40 7.38
N ARG A 179 19.44 -6.65 6.97
CA ARG A 179 20.47 -7.72 6.99
C ARG A 179 21.69 -7.40 6.13
N ILE A 180 21.55 -6.61 5.07
CA ILE A 180 22.71 -6.25 4.23
C ILE A 180 23.71 -5.36 4.99
N TYR A 181 23.21 -4.60 5.98
CA TYR A 181 23.99 -3.64 6.75
C TYR A 181 24.22 -4.06 8.21
N THR A 182 23.73 -5.24 8.60
CA THR A 182 23.85 -5.76 9.97
C THR A 182 24.22 -7.23 9.93
N ASN A 183 24.92 -7.73 10.96
CA ASN A 183 25.34 -9.14 11.03
C ASN A 183 24.26 -10.08 11.60
N HIS A 184 23.00 -9.63 11.66
CA HIS A 184 21.90 -10.41 12.21
C HIS A 184 21.26 -11.34 11.17
N SER A 185 20.65 -12.44 11.63
CA SER A 185 19.94 -13.37 10.76
C SER A 185 18.64 -12.75 10.21
N LEU A 186 18.26 -13.14 8.99
CA LEU A 186 17.04 -12.65 8.33
C LEU A 186 15.80 -12.96 9.16
N VAL A 187 15.72 -14.17 9.72
CA VAL A 187 14.59 -14.62 10.54
C VAL A 187 14.42 -13.72 11.76
N ARG A 188 15.52 -13.37 12.46
CA ARG A 188 15.47 -12.46 13.61
C ARG A 188 14.99 -11.07 13.18
N LEU A 189 15.55 -10.50 12.13
CA LEU A 189 15.18 -9.17 11.64
C LEU A 189 13.73 -9.12 11.15
N PHE A 190 13.28 -10.16 10.47
CA PHE A 190 11.91 -10.28 10.00
C PHE A 190 10.93 -10.40 11.17
N GLY A 191 11.28 -11.18 12.21
CA GLY A 191 10.55 -11.20 13.46
C GLY A 191 10.40 -9.81 14.07
N ILE A 192 11.49 -9.02 14.16
CA ILE A 192 11.43 -7.65 14.68
C ILE A 192 10.47 -6.77 13.86
N VAL A 193 10.55 -6.83 12.51
CA VAL A 193 9.67 -6.04 11.64
C VAL A 193 8.21 -6.46 11.80
N ILE A 194 7.92 -7.76 11.90
CA ILE A 194 6.57 -8.28 12.15
C ILE A 194 6.05 -7.82 13.51
N TYR A 195 6.82 -8.00 14.59
CA TYR A 195 6.35 -7.67 15.95
C TYR A 195 6.19 -6.17 16.20
N THR A 196 6.80 -5.32 15.37
CA THR A 196 6.65 -3.87 15.48
C THR A 196 5.66 -3.31 14.46
N TYR A 197 6.07 -3.22 13.20
CA TYR A 197 5.22 -2.70 12.13
C TYR A 197 4.04 -3.62 11.85
N GLY A 198 4.27 -4.93 11.71
CA GLY A 198 3.22 -5.90 11.38
C GLY A 198 2.12 -5.94 12.45
N LEU A 199 2.50 -6.00 13.72
CA LEU A 199 1.57 -6.01 14.84
C LEU A 199 0.83 -4.67 14.96
N GLY A 200 1.53 -3.53 14.79
CA GLY A 200 0.88 -2.21 14.75
C GLY A 200 -0.14 -2.10 13.61
N PHE A 201 0.18 -2.64 12.43
CA PHE A 201 -0.71 -2.70 11.29
C PHE A 201 -1.94 -3.59 11.54
N LEU A 202 -1.75 -4.76 12.16
CA LEU A 202 -2.84 -5.66 12.55
C LEU A 202 -3.77 -5.02 13.59
N LEU A 203 -3.20 -4.40 14.64
CA LEU A 203 -3.97 -3.68 15.65
C LEU A 203 -4.81 -2.57 15.03
N LEU A 204 -4.25 -1.81 14.09
CA LEU A 204 -5.01 -0.79 13.36
C LEU A 204 -6.20 -1.41 12.61
N GLN A 205 -6.01 -2.56 11.95
CA GLN A 205 -7.13 -3.23 11.27
C GLN A 205 -8.19 -3.70 12.27
N MET A 206 -7.80 -4.25 13.42
CA MET A 206 -8.74 -4.67 14.47
C MET A 206 -9.52 -3.49 15.04
N ILE A 207 -8.86 -2.36 15.30
CA ILE A 207 -9.52 -1.14 15.79
C ILE A 207 -10.54 -0.62 14.77
N MET A 208 -10.20 -0.62 13.48
CA MET A 208 -11.17 -0.23 12.43
C MET A 208 -12.38 -1.16 12.35
N ILE A 209 -12.21 -2.44 12.68
CA ILE A 209 -13.33 -3.38 12.77
C ILE A 209 -14.16 -3.04 14.03
N LEU A 210 -13.53 -2.93 15.20
CA LEU A 210 -14.21 -2.73 16.49
C LEU A 210 -14.97 -1.41 16.62
N ILE A 211 -14.40 -0.29 16.14
CA ILE A 211 -15.04 1.04 16.29
C ILE A 211 -16.30 1.17 15.41
N PHE A 212 -16.40 0.37 14.35
CA PHE A 212 -17.41 0.55 13.30
C PHE A 212 -18.23 -0.71 13.01
N MET A 213 -18.24 -1.65 13.97
CA MET A 213 -19.27 -2.67 14.17
C MET A 213 -20.33 -2.11 15.10
#